data_AF-A0A6G8G1E4-F1
#
_entry.id   AF-A0A6G8G1E4-F1
#
_cell.length_a   1.000
_cell.length_b   1.000
_cell.length_c   1.000
_cell.angle_alpha   90.00
_cell.angle_beta   90.00
_cell.angle_gamma   90.00
#
_symmetry.space_group_name_H-M   'P 1'
#
loop_
_entity.id
_entity.type
_entity.pdbx_description
1 polymer ?
#
loop_
_entity_poly.entity_id
_entity_poly.type
_entity_poly.pdbx_seq_one_letter_code
_entity_poly.pdbx_strand_id
1 'polypeptide(L)'
;MTTTATRATVRTHAPVLAHPQLRTPQQLRARPALRTRAASRSVAVGRTARLSVLGLLATLALSVPAVALLDGVGPRASSLDVVSTFLIVAVLEVAVARGVWRVTREHAHPAAYAALLARTGYALLLVVGALVLLWTGPSAAPAFRDHWANALGVLGLHLVATGVAFWRSAPSGLAARLGPLALSLSGTTALAATLLPLDGVTLPMVLAPVVVGELLLVLLLARTALGGRTVRPAPAR
;
A
#
# COMPACT_ATOMS: atom_id res chain seq x y z
N MET A 1 -26.14 6.03 -65.31
CA MET A 1 -26.94 5.02 -64.59
C MET A 1 -27.11 5.47 -63.15
N THR A 2 -28.38 5.71 -62.83
CA THR A 2 -29.09 5.92 -61.55
C THR A 2 -28.30 6.08 -60.24
N THR A 3 -28.34 7.32 -59.72
CA THR A 3 -28.03 7.74 -58.36
C THR A 3 -29.12 7.28 -57.37
N THR A 4 -28.73 6.74 -56.20
CA THR A 4 -29.67 6.46 -55.10
C THR A 4 -29.22 7.19 -53.83
N ALA A 5 -29.96 8.23 -53.48
CA ALA A 5 -29.81 9.01 -52.26
C ALA A 5 -30.44 8.26 -51.08
N THR A 6 -29.72 8.13 -49.97
CA THR A 6 -30.28 7.60 -48.71
C THR A 6 -30.61 8.76 -47.77
N ARG A 7 -31.90 8.86 -47.44
CA ARG A 7 -32.57 9.96 -46.74
C ARG A 7 -32.24 9.93 -45.23
N ALA A 8 -31.91 11.09 -44.69
CA ALA A 8 -31.77 11.33 -43.25
C ALA A 8 -33.12 11.17 -42.53
N THR A 9 -33.14 10.41 -41.43
CA THR A 9 -34.24 10.42 -40.45
C THR A 9 -33.89 11.38 -39.32
N VAL A 10 -34.38 12.61 -39.44
CA VAL A 10 -34.38 13.61 -38.38
C VAL A 10 -35.40 13.15 -37.32
N ARG A 11 -34.90 12.64 -36.19
CA ARG A 11 -35.72 12.47 -34.97
C ARG A 11 -35.86 13.83 -34.30
N THR A 12 -37.03 14.45 -34.48
CA THR A 12 -37.50 15.58 -33.68
C THR A 12 -37.76 15.10 -32.26
N HIS A 13 -36.80 15.31 -31.36
CA HIS A 13 -37.06 15.27 -29.92
C HIS A 13 -37.86 16.51 -29.53
N ALA A 14 -39.09 16.29 -29.07
CA ALA A 14 -39.88 17.33 -28.42
C ALA A 14 -39.12 17.89 -27.20
N PRO A 15 -39.12 19.22 -26.98
CA PRO A 15 -38.60 19.79 -25.75
C PRO A 15 -39.56 19.43 -24.61
N VAL A 16 -39.15 18.49 -23.77
CA VAL A 16 -39.79 18.25 -22.47
C VAL A 16 -39.59 19.53 -21.66
N LEU A 17 -40.70 20.26 -21.47
CA LEU A 17 -40.80 21.40 -20.58
C LEU A 17 -40.23 21.02 -19.21
N ALA A 18 -39.12 21.67 -18.85
CA ALA A 18 -38.49 21.54 -17.56
C ALA A 18 -39.50 21.91 -16.46
N HIS A 19 -40.04 20.91 -15.77
CA HIS A 19 -40.68 21.14 -14.48
C HIS A 19 -39.62 21.68 -13.52
N PRO A 20 -39.81 22.86 -12.91
CA PRO A 20 -38.96 23.31 -11.82
C PRO A 20 -39.19 22.34 -10.67
N GLN A 21 -38.26 21.40 -10.48
CA GLN A 21 -38.28 20.51 -9.34
C GLN A 21 -38.16 21.36 -8.07
N LEU A 22 -39.30 21.56 -7.41
CA LEU A 22 -39.42 22.02 -6.04
C LEU A 22 -38.53 21.11 -5.18
N ARG A 23 -37.31 21.57 -4.89
CA ARG A 23 -36.40 20.92 -3.96
C ARG A 23 -37.11 20.87 -2.61
N THR A 24 -37.67 19.71 -2.27
CA THR A 24 -38.28 19.49 -0.95
C THR A 24 -37.29 19.88 0.17
N PRO A 25 -37.76 20.49 1.27
CA PRO A 25 -36.91 20.93 2.40
C PRO A 25 -35.97 19.84 2.95
N GLN A 26 -36.35 18.56 2.81
CA GLN A 26 -35.51 17.41 3.17
C GLN A 26 -34.22 17.30 2.33
N GLN A 27 -34.24 17.66 1.04
CA GLN A 27 -33.02 17.64 0.20
C GLN A 27 -32.02 18.74 0.58
N LEU A 28 -32.50 19.88 1.10
CA LEU A 28 -31.64 20.96 1.59
C LEU A 28 -30.98 20.59 2.92
N ARG A 29 -31.65 19.82 3.80
CA ARG A 29 -31.08 19.31 5.07
C ARG A 29 -30.18 18.07 4.90
N ALA A 30 -30.36 17.26 3.86
CA ALA A 30 -29.51 16.09 3.62
C ALA A 30 -28.09 16.46 3.14
N ARG A 31 -27.95 17.57 2.41
CA ARG A 31 -26.66 18.06 1.88
C ARG A 31 -25.60 18.36 2.97
N PRO A 32 -25.90 19.07 4.08
CA PRO A 32 -24.92 19.29 5.14
C PRO A 32 -24.52 18.01 5.87
N ALA A 33 -25.43 17.05 6.07
CA ALA A 33 -25.14 15.77 6.71
C ALA A 33 -24.23 14.86 5.85
N LEU A 34 -24.40 14.86 4.53
CA LEU A 34 -23.52 14.12 3.61
C LEU A 34 -22.12 14.77 3.50
N ARG A 35 -22.04 16.10 3.51
CA ARG A 35 -20.77 16.85 3.51
C ARG A 35 -19.95 16.61 4.77
N THR A 36 -20.60 16.61 5.94
CA THR A 36 -19.92 16.34 7.23
C THR A 36 -19.41 14.90 7.32
N ARG A 37 -20.16 13.91 6.84
CA ARG A 37 -19.68 12.51 6.75
C ARG A 37 -18.53 12.32 5.77
N ALA A 38 -18.54 13.02 4.63
CA ALA A 38 -17.44 12.96 3.68
C ALA A 38 -16.15 13.61 4.25
N ALA A 39 -16.30 14.74 4.95
CA ALA A 39 -15.19 15.42 5.62
C ALA A 39 -14.60 14.60 6.79
N SER A 40 -15.43 13.92 7.58
CA SER A 40 -14.92 13.08 8.67
C SER A 40 -14.16 11.85 8.15
N ARG A 41 -14.63 11.24 7.06
CA ARG A 41 -13.92 10.13 6.39
C ARG A 41 -12.59 10.57 5.81
N SER A 42 -12.51 11.72 5.13
CA SER A 42 -11.25 12.20 4.53
C SER A 42 -10.19 12.49 5.60
N VAL A 43 -10.57 13.03 6.75
CA VAL A 43 -9.68 13.25 7.90
C VAL A 43 -9.19 11.92 8.47
N ALA A 44 -10.08 10.92 8.63
CA ALA A 44 -9.72 9.60 9.13
C ALA A 44 -8.74 8.86 8.20
N VAL A 45 -8.97 8.94 6.88
CA VAL A 45 -8.06 8.38 5.85
C VAL A 45 -6.70 9.08 5.91
N GLY A 46 -6.69 10.42 5.99
CA GLY A 46 -5.45 11.19 6.10
C GLY A 46 -4.64 10.87 7.36
N ARG A 47 -5.30 10.71 8.52
CA ARG A 47 -4.64 10.29 9.76
C ARG A 47 -4.08 8.88 9.65
N THR A 48 -4.85 7.95 9.08
CA THR A 48 -4.42 6.57 8.88
C THR A 48 -3.21 6.49 7.96
N ALA A 49 -3.21 7.22 6.84
CA ALA A 49 -2.08 7.29 5.92
C ALA A 49 -0.81 7.84 6.60
N ARG A 50 -0.92 8.86 7.46
CA ARG A 50 0.23 9.36 8.24
C ARG A 50 0.79 8.33 9.21
N LEU A 51 -0.09 7.63 9.93
CA LEU A 51 0.34 6.57 10.84
C LEU A 51 1.02 5.42 10.07
N SER A 52 0.51 5.06 8.89
CA SER A 52 1.17 4.09 8.00
C SER A 52 2.54 4.57 7.55
N VAL A 53 2.69 5.84 7.17
CA VAL A 53 4.00 6.42 6.80
C VAL A 53 4.98 6.35 7.96
N LEU A 54 4.55 6.74 9.16
CA LEU A 54 5.42 6.67 10.34
C LEU A 54 5.80 5.23 10.68
N GLY A 55 4.85 4.30 10.59
CA GLY A 55 5.10 2.88 10.79
C GLY A 55 6.08 2.29 9.76
N LEU A 56 5.94 2.67 8.48
CA LEU A 56 6.85 2.27 7.41
C LEU A 56 8.26 2.80 7.63
N LEU A 57 8.40 4.10 7.94
CA LEU A 57 9.69 4.71 8.22
C LEU A 57 10.34 4.08 9.46
N ALA A 58 9.57 3.81 10.52
CA ALA A 58 10.06 3.11 11.70
C ALA A 58 10.52 1.67 11.36
N THR A 59 9.76 0.96 10.53
CA THR A 59 10.12 -0.40 10.09
C THR A 59 11.41 -0.38 9.29
N LEU A 60 11.56 0.53 8.31
CA LEU A 60 12.79 0.69 7.54
C LEU A 60 13.99 1.05 8.44
N ALA A 61 13.80 1.99 9.37
CA ALA A 61 14.84 2.42 10.29
C ALA A 61 15.27 1.32 11.27
N LEU A 62 14.36 0.44 11.67
CA LEU A 62 14.64 -0.69 12.57
C LEU A 62 15.17 -1.94 11.83
N SER A 63 14.84 -2.10 10.55
CA SER A 63 15.28 -3.26 9.76
C SER A 63 16.80 -3.25 9.53
N VAL A 64 17.42 -2.08 9.33
CA VAL A 64 18.89 -1.99 9.14
C VAL A 64 19.66 -2.41 10.40
N PRO A 65 19.36 -1.89 11.59
CA PRO A 65 19.94 -2.40 12.84
C PRO A 65 19.60 -3.86 13.12
N ALA A 66 18.39 -4.33 12.81
CA ALA A 66 18.02 -5.74 13.03
C ALA A 66 18.90 -6.70 12.22
N VAL A 67 19.21 -6.33 10.97
CA VAL A 67 20.10 -7.10 10.10
C VAL A 67 21.55 -7.00 10.57
N ALA A 68 22.01 -5.81 10.95
CA ALA A 68 23.36 -5.63 11.49
C ALA A 68 23.57 -6.40 12.81
N LEU A 69 22.54 -6.45 13.66
CA LEU A 69 22.51 -7.26 14.87
C LEU A 69 22.52 -8.75 14.52
N LEU A 70 21.78 -9.17 13.50
CA LEU A 70 21.79 -10.55 12.99
C LEU A 70 23.17 -10.98 12.47
N ASP A 71 23.89 -10.09 11.78
CA ASP A 71 25.28 -10.30 11.34
C ASP A 71 26.26 -10.32 12.52
N GLY A 72 25.94 -9.57 13.58
CA GLY A 72 26.71 -9.47 14.81
C GLY A 72 26.36 -10.51 15.87
N VAL A 73 25.47 -11.48 15.60
CA VAL A 73 25.16 -12.59 16.53
C VAL A 73 26.35 -13.54 16.62
N GLY A 74 27.38 -13.10 17.35
CA GLY A 74 28.42 -13.95 17.90
C GLY A 74 28.03 -14.44 19.31
N PRO A 75 28.96 -15.07 20.04
CA PRO A 75 28.70 -15.62 21.38
C PRO A 75 28.31 -14.58 22.45
N ARG A 76 28.36 -13.27 22.14
CA ARG A 76 28.21 -12.16 23.09
C ARG A 76 27.00 -11.25 22.84
N ALA A 77 26.36 -11.31 21.67
CA ALA A 77 25.13 -10.56 21.42
C ALA A 77 23.97 -11.32 22.07
N SER A 78 23.16 -10.63 22.88
CA SER A 78 22.01 -11.28 23.48
C SER A 78 21.01 -11.60 22.35
N SER A 79 20.72 -12.89 22.16
CA SER A 79 19.71 -13.34 21.18
C SER A 79 18.35 -12.65 21.43
N LEU A 80 18.09 -12.26 22.67
CA LEU A 80 16.92 -11.50 23.10
C LEU A 80 16.79 -10.13 22.42
N ASP A 81 17.88 -9.38 22.21
CA ASP A 81 17.81 -8.07 21.56
C ASP A 81 17.42 -8.20 20.08
N VAL A 82 17.99 -9.20 19.39
CA VAL A 82 17.67 -9.50 17.99
C VAL A 82 16.23 -9.94 17.85
N VAL A 83 15.80 -10.91 18.66
CA VAL A 83 14.43 -11.44 18.69
C VAL A 83 13.43 -10.33 18.97
N SER A 84 13.67 -9.52 20.01
CA SER A 84 12.78 -8.41 20.37
C SER A 84 12.64 -7.39 19.24
N THR A 85 13.73 -7.07 18.56
CA THR A 85 13.71 -6.14 17.42
C THR A 85 12.87 -6.69 16.26
N PHE A 86 13.03 -7.97 15.90
CA PHE A 86 12.21 -8.58 14.85
C PHE A 86 10.74 -8.68 15.22
N LEU A 87 10.41 -8.93 16.49
CA LEU A 87 9.03 -8.92 16.96
C LEU A 87 8.40 -7.52 16.90
N ILE A 88 9.15 -6.48 17.27
CA ILE A 88 8.70 -5.09 17.12
C ILE A 88 8.43 -4.76 15.65
N VAL A 89 9.35 -5.13 14.75
CA VAL A 89 9.18 -4.97 13.31
C VAL A 89 7.92 -5.70 12.83
N ALA A 90 7.70 -6.95 13.23
CA ALA A 90 6.51 -7.70 12.84
C ALA A 90 5.19 -7.05 13.27
N VAL A 91 5.14 -6.47 14.48
CA VAL A 91 3.95 -5.74 14.96
C VAL A 91 3.71 -4.48 14.13
N LEU A 92 4.78 -3.74 13.81
CA LEU A 92 4.70 -2.56 12.94
C LEU A 92 4.21 -2.95 11.54
N GLU A 93 4.69 -4.06 10.99
CA GLU A 93 4.27 -4.59 9.69
C GLU A 93 2.75 -4.84 9.63
N VAL A 94 2.17 -5.46 10.67
CA VAL A 94 0.71 -5.67 10.76
C VAL A 94 -0.05 -4.35 10.88
N ALA A 95 0.48 -3.41 11.66
CA ALA A 95 -0.12 -2.09 11.83
C ALA A 95 -0.15 -1.30 10.50
N VAL A 96 0.98 -1.31 9.77
CA VAL A 96 1.10 -0.72 8.43
C VAL A 96 0.15 -1.41 7.47
N ALA A 97 0.11 -2.74 7.44
CA ALA A 97 -0.76 -3.51 6.55
C ALA A 97 -2.23 -3.11 6.73
N ARG A 98 -2.70 -3.01 7.99
CA ARG A 98 -4.05 -2.52 8.32
C ARG A 98 -4.27 -1.07 7.88
N GLY A 99 -3.26 -0.22 8.04
CA GLY A 99 -3.34 1.17 7.62
C GLY A 99 -3.46 1.32 6.10
N VAL A 100 -2.61 0.63 5.34
CA VAL A 100 -2.66 0.58 3.87
C VAL A 100 -3.99 0.03 3.39
N TRP A 101 -4.46 -1.09 3.96
CA TRP A 101 -5.78 -1.66 3.66
C TRP A 101 -6.91 -0.63 3.82
N ARG A 102 -6.93 0.10 4.93
CA ARG A 102 -7.96 1.14 5.17
C ARG A 102 -7.93 2.25 4.11
N VAL A 103 -6.76 2.61 3.60
CA VAL A 103 -6.59 3.63 2.56
C VAL A 103 -7.04 3.10 1.19
N THR A 104 -6.77 1.84 0.87
CA THR A 104 -6.94 1.31 -0.49
C THR A 104 -8.21 0.49 -0.73
N ARG A 105 -8.83 -0.07 0.32
CA ARG A 105 -9.96 -1.01 0.22
C ARG A 105 -11.19 -0.48 -0.52
N GLU A 106 -11.46 0.82 -0.44
CA GLU A 106 -12.65 1.43 -1.06
C GLU A 106 -12.53 1.50 -2.59
N HIS A 107 -11.30 1.44 -3.13
CA HIS A 107 -11.02 1.60 -4.55
C HIS A 107 -10.71 0.27 -5.25
N ALA A 108 -10.12 -0.68 -4.52
CA ALA A 108 -9.65 -1.95 -5.08
C ALA A 108 -9.62 -3.06 -4.04
N HIS A 109 -10.78 -3.46 -3.52
CA HIS A 109 -10.92 -4.48 -2.47
C HIS A 109 -10.07 -5.76 -2.67
N PRO A 110 -10.10 -6.45 -3.83
CA PRO A 110 -9.34 -7.70 -3.97
C PRO A 110 -7.81 -7.48 -3.89
N ALA A 111 -7.30 -6.44 -4.56
CA ALA A 111 -5.87 -6.12 -4.54
C ALA A 111 -5.41 -5.62 -3.16
N ALA A 112 -6.23 -4.79 -2.51
CA ALA A 112 -5.95 -4.34 -1.16
C ALA A 112 -5.95 -5.53 -0.16
N TYR A 113 -6.76 -6.55 -0.38
CA TYR A 113 -6.88 -7.70 0.53
C TYR A 113 -5.67 -8.61 0.35
N ALA A 114 -5.27 -8.85 -0.89
CA ALA A 114 -4.02 -9.53 -1.22
C ALA A 114 -2.81 -8.80 -0.59
N ALA A 115 -2.75 -7.47 -0.68
CA ALA A 115 -1.70 -6.67 -0.05
C ALA A 115 -1.68 -6.80 1.48
N LEU A 116 -2.86 -6.81 2.12
CA LEU A 116 -3.00 -7.03 3.57
C LEU A 116 -2.49 -8.42 3.96
N LEU A 117 -2.93 -9.47 3.26
CA LEU A 117 -2.52 -10.85 3.52
C LEU A 117 -1.01 -11.04 3.31
N ALA A 118 -0.46 -10.51 2.22
CA ALA A 118 0.97 -10.63 1.93
C ALA A 118 1.82 -9.98 3.04
N ARG A 119 1.51 -8.74 3.45
CA ARG A 119 2.28 -8.06 4.50
C ARG A 119 2.09 -8.69 5.89
N THR A 120 0.89 -9.21 6.18
CA THR A 120 0.65 -9.98 7.41
C THR A 120 1.38 -11.33 7.39
N GLY A 121 1.47 -11.97 6.23
CA GLY A 121 2.26 -13.19 6.03
C GLY A 121 3.75 -12.96 6.23
N TYR A 122 4.29 -11.85 5.69
CA TYR A 122 5.66 -11.42 5.96
C TYR A 122 5.90 -11.20 7.47
N ALA A 123 5.00 -10.49 8.16
CA ALA A 123 5.09 -10.30 9.60
C ALA A 123 5.08 -11.64 10.38
N LEU A 124 4.24 -12.59 9.97
CA LEU A 124 4.19 -13.91 10.58
C LEU A 124 5.52 -14.67 10.39
N LEU A 125 6.13 -14.59 9.20
CA LEU A 125 7.43 -15.19 8.93
C LEU A 125 8.53 -14.59 9.81
N LEU A 126 8.50 -13.28 10.05
CA LEU A 126 9.41 -12.64 11.00
C LEU A 126 9.22 -13.16 12.44
N VAL A 127 7.97 -13.31 12.90
CA VAL A 127 7.68 -13.86 14.22
C VAL A 127 8.17 -15.30 14.34
N VAL A 128 7.84 -16.15 13.37
CA VAL A 128 8.25 -17.56 13.38
C VAL A 128 9.78 -17.66 13.38
N GLY A 129 10.46 -16.92 12.51
CA GLY A 129 11.91 -16.95 12.45
C GLY A 129 12.59 -16.41 13.71
N ALA A 130 12.03 -15.35 14.33
CA ALA A 130 12.49 -14.85 15.62
C ALA A 130 12.29 -15.87 16.75
N LEU A 131 11.16 -16.59 16.78
CA LEU A 131 10.92 -17.64 17.77
C LEU A 131 11.85 -18.84 17.58
N VAL A 132 12.15 -19.22 16.34
CA VAL A 132 13.14 -20.25 16.03
C VAL A 132 14.51 -19.80 16.55
N LEU A 133 14.95 -18.58 16.21
CA LEU A 133 16.22 -18.02 16.68
C LEU A 133 16.31 -17.97 18.22
N LEU A 134 15.20 -17.66 18.89
CA LEU A 134 15.11 -17.68 20.35
C LEU A 134 15.29 -19.09 20.92
N TRP A 135 14.68 -20.10 20.30
CA TRP A 135 14.68 -21.48 20.77
C TRP A 135 16.00 -22.20 20.51
N THR A 136 16.53 -22.08 19.30
CA THR A 136 17.75 -22.78 18.87
C THR A 136 19.02 -21.99 19.16
N GLY A 137 18.88 -20.69 19.47
CA GLY A 137 19.99 -19.79 19.71
C GLY A 137 20.73 -19.37 18.44
N PRO A 138 21.93 -18.76 18.59
CA PRO A 138 22.76 -18.19 17.52
C PRO A 138 23.00 -19.09 16.30
N SER A 139 23.01 -20.40 16.48
CA SER A 139 23.28 -21.38 15.42
C SER A 139 22.25 -21.36 14.28
N ALA A 140 21.03 -20.86 14.53
CA ALA A 140 20.01 -20.73 13.50
C ALA A 140 20.05 -19.39 12.73
N ALA A 141 20.96 -18.47 13.06
CA ALA A 141 21.05 -17.17 12.39
C ALA A 141 21.24 -17.27 10.85
N PRO A 142 22.06 -18.19 10.30
CA PRO A 142 22.18 -18.37 8.85
C PRO A 142 20.88 -18.86 8.22
N ALA A 143 20.25 -19.88 8.80
CA ALA A 143 18.98 -20.40 8.31
C ALA A 143 17.89 -19.32 8.39
N PHE A 144 17.83 -18.54 9.47
CA PHE A 144 16.89 -17.42 9.59
C PHE A 144 17.12 -16.36 8.50
N ARG A 145 18.37 -16.05 8.16
CA ARG A 145 18.72 -15.12 7.07
C ARG A 145 18.16 -15.58 5.74
N ASP A 146 18.31 -16.87 5.41
CA ASP A 146 17.79 -17.43 4.16
C ASP A 146 16.26 -17.40 4.13
N HIS A 147 15.60 -17.77 5.24
CA HIS A 147 14.15 -17.66 5.37
C HIS A 147 13.66 -16.21 5.26
N TRP A 148 14.38 -15.27 5.87
CA TRP A 148 14.06 -13.85 5.79
C TRP A 148 14.24 -13.31 4.37
N ALA A 149 15.31 -13.67 3.67
CA ALA A 149 15.51 -13.32 2.26
C ALA A 149 14.35 -13.84 1.39
N ASN A 150 13.89 -15.06 1.62
CA ASN A 150 12.71 -15.61 0.93
C ASN A 150 11.41 -14.88 1.31
N ALA A 151 11.27 -14.46 2.58
CA ALA A 151 10.13 -13.69 3.05
C ALA A 151 10.04 -12.30 2.38
N LEU A 152 11.17 -11.72 1.94
CA LEU A 152 11.17 -10.49 1.14
C LEU A 152 10.41 -10.66 -0.18
N GLY A 153 10.32 -11.88 -0.73
CA GLY A 153 9.50 -12.17 -1.90
C GLY A 153 8.00 -11.97 -1.62
N VAL A 154 7.55 -12.40 -0.43
CA VAL A 154 6.18 -12.15 0.04
C VAL A 154 5.91 -10.65 0.21
N LEU A 155 6.92 -9.89 0.67
CA LEU A 155 6.83 -8.44 0.72
C LEU A 155 6.80 -7.82 -0.70
N GLY A 156 7.53 -8.40 -1.66
CA GLY A 156 7.42 -8.06 -3.08
C GLY A 156 6.00 -8.22 -3.62
N LEU A 157 5.31 -9.32 -3.29
CA LEU A 157 3.90 -9.51 -3.63
C LEU A 157 2.99 -8.44 -3.00
N HIS A 158 3.27 -8.02 -1.76
CA HIS A 158 2.57 -6.90 -1.14
C HIS A 158 2.73 -5.60 -1.95
N LEU A 159 3.94 -5.29 -2.43
CA LEU A 159 4.21 -4.08 -3.23
C LEU A 159 3.46 -4.14 -4.56
N VAL A 160 3.45 -5.29 -5.26
CA VAL A 160 2.66 -5.49 -6.49
C VAL A 160 1.17 -5.25 -6.23
N ALA A 161 0.59 -5.93 -5.25
CA ALA A 161 -0.83 -5.82 -4.94
C ALA A 161 -1.22 -4.40 -4.52
N THR A 162 -0.35 -3.71 -3.76
CA THR A 162 -0.53 -2.31 -3.35
C THR A 162 -0.43 -1.36 -4.53
N GLY A 163 0.51 -1.58 -5.45
CA GLY A 163 0.63 -0.83 -6.70
C GLY A 163 -0.62 -0.97 -7.56
N VAL A 164 -1.16 -2.18 -7.72
CA VAL A 164 -2.45 -2.40 -8.42
C VAL A 164 -3.59 -1.66 -7.72
N ALA A 165 -3.64 -1.68 -6.39
CA ALA A 165 -4.68 -0.99 -5.63
C ALA A 165 -4.61 0.54 -5.82
N PHE A 166 -3.41 1.13 -5.75
CA PHE A 166 -3.22 2.55 -6.01
C PHE A 166 -3.47 2.93 -7.46
N TRP A 167 -3.10 2.08 -8.42
CA TRP A 167 -3.36 2.29 -9.85
C TRP A 167 -4.87 2.49 -10.12
N ARG A 168 -5.72 1.67 -9.51
CA ARG A 168 -7.18 1.78 -9.63
C ARG A 168 -7.75 3.04 -8.96
N SER A 169 -7.06 3.58 -7.96
CA SER A 169 -7.44 4.83 -7.29
C SER A 169 -6.89 6.09 -7.96
N ALA A 170 -5.96 5.95 -8.90
CA ALA A 170 -5.25 7.08 -9.49
C ALA A 170 -6.15 7.88 -10.46
N PRO A 171 -6.10 9.23 -10.44
CA PRO A 171 -6.75 10.06 -11.45
C PRO A 171 -6.32 9.68 -12.87
N SER A 172 -7.17 10.00 -13.85
CA SER A 172 -6.85 9.82 -15.28
C SER A 172 -5.71 10.75 -15.67
N GLY A 173 -4.47 10.25 -15.62
CA GLY A 173 -3.28 10.99 -16.01
C GLY A 173 -2.04 10.11 -15.88
N LEU A 174 -1.18 10.14 -16.89
CA LEU A 174 0.00 9.26 -16.96
C LEU A 174 0.96 9.49 -15.78
N ALA A 175 1.17 10.76 -15.39
CA ALA A 175 2.00 11.11 -14.24
C ALA A 175 1.46 10.59 -12.89
N ALA A 176 0.14 10.49 -12.73
CA ALA A 176 -0.48 9.94 -11.51
C ALA A 176 -0.33 8.41 -11.41
N ARG A 177 0.00 7.77 -12.54
CA ARG A 177 0.05 6.33 -12.76
C ARG A 177 1.47 5.76 -12.70
N LEU A 178 2.50 6.60 -12.87
CA LEU A 178 3.91 6.21 -12.76
C LEU A 178 4.29 5.68 -11.37
N GLY A 179 3.82 6.32 -10.29
CA GLY A 179 4.13 5.86 -8.93
C GLY A 179 3.65 4.44 -8.64
N PRO A 180 2.36 4.13 -8.87
CA PRO A 180 1.84 2.76 -8.70
C PRO A 180 2.51 1.72 -9.63
N LEU A 181 2.91 2.10 -10.85
CA LEU A 181 3.68 1.23 -11.74
C LEU A 181 5.07 0.95 -11.20
N ALA A 182 5.81 1.99 -10.80
CA ALA A 182 7.14 1.85 -10.23
C ALA A 182 7.10 0.97 -8.96
N LEU A 183 6.08 1.13 -8.13
CA LEU A 183 5.84 0.29 -6.96
C LEU A 183 5.62 -1.18 -7.37
N SER A 184 4.79 -1.43 -8.39
CA SER A 184 4.54 -2.79 -8.89
C SER A 184 5.77 -3.41 -9.52
N LEU A 185 6.56 -2.65 -10.28
CA LEU A 185 7.80 -3.11 -10.90
C LEU A 185 8.83 -3.48 -9.83
N SER A 186 9.02 -2.63 -8.83
CA SER A 186 9.89 -2.92 -7.69
C SER A 186 9.46 -4.20 -6.96
N GLY A 187 8.16 -4.38 -6.72
CA GLY A 187 7.63 -5.61 -6.12
C GLY A 187 7.88 -6.86 -6.95
N THR A 188 7.67 -6.78 -8.27
CA THR A 188 7.93 -7.87 -9.22
C THR A 188 9.42 -8.21 -9.28
N THR A 189 10.31 -7.21 -9.28
CA THR A 189 11.76 -7.43 -9.25
C THR A 189 12.19 -8.12 -7.96
N ALA A 190 11.67 -7.71 -6.81
CA ALA A 190 11.94 -8.37 -5.53
C ALA A 190 11.45 -9.83 -5.54
N LEU A 191 10.22 -10.07 -5.99
CA LEU A 191 9.65 -11.41 -6.10
C LEU A 191 10.47 -12.30 -7.05
N ALA A 192 10.85 -11.78 -8.22
CA ALA A 192 11.66 -12.49 -9.20
C ALA A 192 13.04 -12.86 -8.63
N ALA A 193 13.68 -11.94 -7.89
CA ALA A 193 14.96 -12.20 -7.26
C ALA A 193 14.89 -13.31 -6.19
N THR A 194 13.73 -13.51 -5.55
CA THR A 194 13.53 -14.60 -4.56
C THR A 194 13.07 -15.93 -5.15
N LEU A 195 12.37 -15.92 -6.29
CA LEU A 195 11.76 -17.12 -6.87
C LEU A 195 12.57 -17.75 -8.00
N LEU A 196 13.37 -16.95 -8.70
CA LEU A 196 14.14 -17.47 -9.83
C LEU A 196 15.46 -18.06 -9.31
N PRO A 197 15.82 -19.28 -9.73
CA PRO A 197 17.12 -19.88 -9.43
C PRO A 197 18.18 -19.18 -10.29
N LEU A 198 18.51 -17.96 -9.93
CA LEU A 198 19.54 -17.16 -10.58
C LEU A 198 20.82 -17.33 -9.78
N ASP A 199 21.82 -17.96 -10.41
CA ASP A 199 23.16 -18.06 -9.83
C ASP A 199 23.70 -16.65 -9.55
N GLY A 200 24.13 -16.42 -8.30
CA GLY A 200 24.72 -15.14 -7.90
C GLY A 200 23.74 -14.06 -7.41
N VAL A 201 22.46 -14.38 -7.14
CA VAL A 201 21.59 -13.44 -6.42
C VAL A 201 22.11 -13.23 -5.01
N THR A 202 22.51 -11.99 -4.73
CA THR A 202 22.97 -11.59 -3.40
C THR A 202 21.84 -10.91 -2.63
N LEU A 203 21.89 -10.97 -1.29
CA LEU A 203 20.93 -10.30 -0.42
C LEU A 203 20.71 -8.80 -0.77
N PRO A 204 21.75 -8.00 -1.11
CA PRO A 204 21.56 -6.63 -1.61
C PRO A 204 20.71 -6.52 -2.88
N MET A 205 20.80 -7.49 -3.80
CA MET A 205 20.00 -7.49 -5.04
C MET A 205 18.50 -7.71 -4.77
N VAL A 206 18.16 -8.44 -3.70
CA VAL A 206 16.77 -8.61 -3.25
C VAL A 206 16.31 -7.40 -2.42
N LEU A 207 17.16 -6.88 -1.56
CA LEU A 207 16.83 -5.75 -0.67
C LEU A 207 16.63 -4.43 -1.43
N ALA A 208 17.46 -4.14 -2.42
CA ALA A 208 17.37 -2.88 -3.18
C ALA A 208 15.97 -2.62 -3.77
N PRO A 209 15.35 -3.55 -4.53
CA PRO A 209 14.02 -3.32 -5.06
C PRO A 209 12.97 -3.20 -3.96
N VAL A 210 13.08 -3.95 -2.85
CA VAL A 210 12.15 -3.83 -1.70
C VAL A 210 12.25 -2.44 -1.07
N VAL A 211 13.45 -1.96 -0.75
CA VAL A 211 13.66 -0.64 -0.14
C VAL A 211 13.13 0.46 -1.04
N VAL A 212 13.41 0.40 -2.34
CA VAL A 212 12.87 1.36 -3.32
C VAL A 212 11.34 1.32 -3.31
N GLY A 213 10.74 0.13 -3.28
CA GLY A 213 9.29 -0.05 -3.22
C GLY A 213 8.67 0.54 -1.96
N GLU A 214 9.26 0.30 -0.80
CA GLU A 214 8.80 0.87 0.47
C GLU A 214 8.89 2.39 0.50
N LEU A 215 9.97 2.98 -0.07
CA LEU A 215 10.08 4.43 -0.21
C LEU A 215 9.02 5.01 -1.16
N LEU A 216 8.73 4.31 -2.26
CA LEU A 216 7.63 4.69 -3.16
C LEU A 216 6.27 4.60 -2.47
N LEU A 217 6.05 3.57 -1.65
CA LEU A 217 4.83 3.42 -0.85
C LEU A 217 4.69 4.56 0.16
N VAL A 218 5.77 4.93 0.86
CA VAL A 218 5.82 6.09 1.75
C VAL A 218 5.41 7.36 1.00
N LEU A 219 5.96 7.59 -0.20
CA LEU A 219 5.63 8.76 -1.01
C LEU A 219 4.14 8.78 -1.40
N LEU A 220 3.59 7.63 -1.83
CA LEU A 220 2.19 7.51 -2.21
C LEU A 220 1.24 7.75 -1.02
N LEU A 221 1.57 7.21 0.15
CA LEU A 221 0.81 7.41 1.39
C LEU A 221 0.92 8.85 1.90
N ALA A 222 2.11 9.46 1.82
CA ALA A 222 2.32 10.86 2.17
C ALA A 222 1.49 11.78 1.27
N ARG A 223 1.42 11.49 -0.03
CA ARG A 223 0.55 12.21 -0.98
C ARG A 223 -0.92 12.08 -0.60
N THR A 224 -1.39 10.89 -0.22
CA THR A 224 -2.78 10.71 0.24
C THR A 224 -3.05 11.45 1.55
N ALA A 225 -2.09 11.47 2.47
CA ALA A 225 -2.16 12.22 3.72
C ALA A 225 -2.21 13.75 3.53
N LEU A 226 -1.58 14.27 2.47
CA LEU A 226 -1.56 15.69 2.11
C LEU A 226 -2.82 16.09 1.33
N GLY A 227 -3.33 15.22 0.43
CA GLY A 227 -4.55 15.46 -0.34
C GLY A 227 -5.81 15.66 0.51
N GLY A 228 -5.83 15.16 1.75
CA GLY A 228 -6.92 15.44 2.70
C GLY A 228 -6.99 16.88 3.20
N ARG A 229 -5.95 17.70 3.00
CA ARG A 229 -5.91 19.12 3.47
C ARG A 229 -6.49 20.12 2.46
N THR A 230 -6.62 19.77 1.19
CA THR A 230 -7.04 20.70 0.13
C THR A 230 -8.56 20.89 0.03
N VAL A 231 -9.36 20.09 0.75
CA VAL A 231 -10.81 20.31 0.87
C VAL A 231 -11.08 21.36 1.95
N ARG A 232 -10.69 22.61 1.71
CA ARG A 232 -11.16 23.75 2.51
C ARG A 232 -12.56 24.10 1.99
N PRO A 233 -13.62 24.07 2.81
CA PRO A 233 -14.91 24.59 2.37
C PRO A 233 -14.74 26.06 2.04
N ALA A 234 -15.12 26.45 0.82
CA ALA A 234 -15.18 27.85 0.43
C ALA A 234 -16.06 28.60 1.44
N PRO A 235 -15.67 29.81 1.89
CA PRO A 235 -16.55 30.63 2.73
C PRO A 235 -17.85 30.86 1.97
N ALA A 236 -18.97 30.53 2.61
CA ALA A 236 -20.29 30.89 2.10
C ALA A 236 -20.35 32.43 2.01
N ARG A 237 -20.61 32.95 0.81
CA ARG A 237 -21.03 34.34 0.61
C ARG A 237 -22.54 34.43 0.83
#